data_AF-A0A2U3A4E1-F1
#
_entry.id   AF-A0A2U3A4E1-F1
#
_cell.length_a   1.000
_cell.length_b   1.000
_cell.length_c   1.000
_cell.angle_alpha   90.00
_cell.angle_beta   90.00
_cell.angle_gamma   90.00
#
_symmetry.space_group_name_H-M   'P 1'
#
loop_
_entity.id
_entity.type
_entity.pdbx_description
1 polymer ?
#
loop_
_entity_poly.entity_id
_entity_poly.type
_entity_poly.pdbx_seq_one_letter_code
_entity_poly.pdbx_strand_id
1 'polypeptide(L)'
;MYSDARSKRVVLVSHCILNANSLSDGTADYPAVNSDIVQLLARSDIGIIQMPCPELMCLGLDRGDVRGAERHVVVENTRIRAELEKPSTHRMLMSYVDQVTFQAEQYVTAGFDLLGIIGVDRSPSCGVNTTSKGGREVAGQGVFVESLQAALHEKGISVRLVGTKGRRTEEALRMIKDMIDGT
;
A
#
# COMPACT_ATOMS: atom_id res chain seq x y z
N MET A 1 -10.26 -27.48 1.48
CA MET A 1 -8.92 -27.57 2.12
C MET A 1 -8.86 -26.94 3.52
N TYR A 2 -9.75 -25.99 3.88
CA TYR A 2 -9.82 -25.47 5.27
C TYR A 2 -11.28 -25.47 5.77
N SER A 3 -11.52 -26.09 6.92
CA SER A 3 -12.85 -26.30 7.53
C SER A 3 -12.91 -25.88 9.01
N ASP A 4 -11.92 -25.11 9.47
CA ASP A 4 -11.88 -24.52 10.80
C ASP A 4 -12.45 -23.09 10.78
N ALA A 5 -12.26 -22.34 11.87
CA ALA A 5 -12.90 -21.05 12.11
C ALA A 5 -12.41 -19.88 11.23
N ARG A 6 -11.52 -20.10 10.25
CA ARG A 6 -11.03 -19.01 9.38
C ARG A 6 -12.17 -18.43 8.55
N SER A 7 -12.29 -17.10 8.54
CA SER A 7 -13.23 -16.36 7.66
C SER A 7 -12.92 -16.54 6.17
N LYS A 8 -11.65 -16.85 5.85
CA LYS A 8 -11.09 -16.91 4.49
C LYS A 8 -11.10 -15.58 3.74
N ARG A 9 -11.19 -14.46 4.45
CA ARG A 9 -11.17 -13.11 3.87
C ARG A 9 -9.85 -12.44 4.20
N VAL A 10 -9.17 -11.89 3.20
CA VAL A 10 -7.88 -11.23 3.36
C VAL A 10 -7.82 -9.94 2.54
N VAL A 11 -6.99 -8.99 3.00
CA VAL A 11 -6.76 -7.72 2.31
C VAL A 11 -5.27 -7.36 2.35
N LEU A 12 -4.76 -6.80 1.27
CA LEU A 12 -3.40 -6.28 1.18
C LEU A 12 -3.37 -4.85 1.73
N VAL A 13 -2.44 -4.55 2.64
CA VAL A 13 -2.38 -3.25 3.33
C VAL A 13 -0.99 -2.66 3.25
N SER A 14 -0.90 -1.38 2.89
CA SER A 14 0.37 -0.65 2.86
C SER A 14 1.01 -0.60 4.24
N HIS A 15 2.31 -0.88 4.31
CA HIS A 15 3.06 -1.00 5.56
C HIS A 15 2.82 0.15 6.55
N CYS A 16 2.79 1.39 6.08
CA CYS A 16 2.66 2.58 6.93
C CYS A 16 1.30 2.69 7.64
N ILE A 17 0.26 1.99 7.18
CA ILE A 17 -1.03 1.86 7.89
C ILE A 17 -0.83 1.04 9.17
N LEU A 18 0.07 0.05 9.15
CA LEU A 18 0.40 -0.80 10.29
C LEU A 18 1.60 -0.28 11.11
N ASN A 19 2.37 0.66 10.56
CA ASN A 19 3.57 1.20 11.19
C ASN A 19 3.96 2.57 10.61
N ALA A 20 3.38 3.65 11.15
CA ALA A 20 3.69 5.03 10.76
C ALA A 20 5.17 5.40 10.98
N ASN A 21 5.89 4.68 11.85
CA ASN A 21 7.33 4.88 12.02
C ASN A 21 8.14 4.61 10.74
N SER A 22 7.55 3.94 9.74
CA SER A 22 8.18 3.74 8.44
C SER A 22 8.02 4.93 7.49
N LEU A 23 7.17 5.92 7.79
CA LEU A 23 6.90 7.06 6.91
C LEU A 23 8.12 7.95 6.77
N SER A 24 8.16 8.73 5.68
CA SER A 24 9.15 9.81 5.57
C SER A 24 8.92 10.85 6.66
N ASP A 25 10.01 11.42 7.15
CA ASP A 25 9.97 12.41 8.23
C ASP A 25 9.03 13.59 7.88
N GLY A 26 8.33 14.08 8.90
CA GLY A 26 7.33 15.15 8.78
C GLY A 26 5.98 14.75 8.15
N THR A 27 5.74 13.47 7.82
CA THR A 27 4.50 13.04 7.14
C THR A 27 3.56 12.16 7.95
N ALA A 28 3.94 11.78 9.17
CA ALA A 28 3.12 10.92 10.03
C ALA A 28 1.94 11.68 10.64
N ASP A 29 0.73 11.17 10.42
CA ASP A 29 -0.52 11.72 10.97
C ASP A 29 -0.95 11.07 12.29
N TYR A 30 -0.35 9.93 12.65
CA TYR A 30 -0.60 9.12 13.83
C TYR A 30 0.71 8.48 14.32
N PRO A 31 0.82 8.14 15.62
CA PRO A 31 2.10 7.77 16.24
C PRO A 31 2.61 6.36 15.89
N ALA A 32 1.72 5.45 15.48
CA ALA A 32 2.08 4.05 15.19
C ALA A 32 1.13 3.46 14.15
N VAL A 33 0.12 2.72 14.57
CA VAL A 33 -0.86 2.10 13.67
C VAL A 33 -1.98 3.09 13.35
N ASN A 34 -2.53 3.06 12.13
CA ASN A 34 -3.84 3.63 11.86
C ASN A 34 -4.89 2.72 12.52
N SER A 35 -5.25 3.06 13.76
CA SER A 35 -6.13 2.22 14.59
C SER A 35 -7.51 2.04 13.98
N ASP A 36 -8.02 3.03 13.26
CA ASP A 36 -9.39 2.99 12.75
C ASP A 36 -9.53 1.94 11.65
N ILE A 37 -8.59 1.92 10.70
CA ILE A 37 -8.56 0.92 9.63
C ILE A 37 -8.33 -0.47 10.20
N VAL A 38 -7.35 -0.63 11.11
CA VAL A 38 -7.03 -1.94 11.68
C VAL A 38 -8.18 -2.48 12.51
N GLN A 39 -8.84 -1.64 13.31
CA GLN A 39 -10.02 -2.05 14.08
C GLN A 39 -11.21 -2.40 13.19
N LEU A 40 -11.44 -1.67 12.10
CA LEU A 40 -12.48 -2.01 11.13
C LEU A 40 -12.24 -3.40 10.53
N LEU A 41 -11.03 -3.66 10.02
CA LEU A 41 -10.68 -4.96 9.44
C LEU A 41 -10.79 -6.10 10.46
N ALA A 42 -10.29 -5.88 11.69
CA ALA A 42 -10.34 -6.88 12.75
C ALA A 42 -11.78 -7.21 13.18
N ARG A 43 -12.64 -6.19 13.35
CA ARG A 43 -14.06 -6.40 13.70
C ARG A 43 -14.88 -7.04 12.58
N SER A 44 -14.36 -7.01 11.35
CA SER A 44 -14.97 -7.63 10.18
C SER A 44 -14.39 -9.03 9.87
N ASP A 45 -13.59 -9.60 10.78
CA ASP A 45 -12.93 -10.90 10.63
C ASP A 45 -12.04 -11.01 9.39
N ILE A 46 -11.33 -9.92 9.02
CA ILE A 46 -10.48 -9.88 7.83
C ILE A 46 -9.01 -10.03 8.23
N GLY A 47 -8.32 -10.99 7.61
CA GLY A 47 -6.88 -11.15 7.73
C GLY A 47 -6.14 -10.04 6.97
N ILE A 48 -5.07 -9.51 7.57
CA ILE A 48 -4.25 -8.45 6.98
C ILE A 48 -2.98 -9.06 6.40
N ILE A 49 -2.77 -8.88 5.09
CA ILE A 49 -1.51 -9.19 4.42
C ILE A 49 -0.73 -7.87 4.33
N GLN A 50 0.33 -7.74 5.13
CA GLN A 50 1.17 -6.55 5.11
C GLN A 50 2.01 -6.52 3.83
N MET A 51 1.82 -5.50 3.00
CA MET A 51 2.74 -5.21 1.90
C MET A 51 4.05 -4.64 2.46
N PRO A 52 5.22 -4.96 1.87
CA PRO A 52 6.46 -4.28 2.21
C PRO A 52 6.35 -2.79 1.86
N CYS A 53 7.04 -1.93 2.60
CA CYS A 53 7.17 -0.51 2.22
C CYS A 53 8.27 -0.39 1.16
N PRO A 54 7.97 -0.12 -0.12
CA PRO A 54 8.98 -0.12 -1.18
C PRO A 54 10.02 0.97 -0.94
N GLU A 55 9.59 2.12 -0.44
CA GLU A 55 10.49 3.23 -0.14
C GLU A 55 11.48 2.89 1.00
N LEU A 56 11.01 2.28 2.11
CA LEU A 56 11.87 1.83 3.20
C LEU A 56 12.81 0.71 2.74
N MET A 57 12.26 -0.30 2.06
CA MET A 57 13.02 -1.51 1.71
C MET A 57 14.06 -1.23 0.63
N CYS A 58 13.81 -0.30 -0.27
CA CYS A 58 14.72 -0.01 -1.37
C CYS A 58 15.68 1.16 -1.06
N LEU A 59 15.29 2.11 -0.19
CA LEU A 59 16.04 3.36 0.03
C LEU A 59 16.40 3.62 1.49
N GLY A 60 15.97 2.79 2.43
CA GLY A 60 16.18 3.00 3.87
C GLY A 60 15.16 3.95 4.50
N LEU A 61 15.27 4.14 5.82
CA LEU A 61 14.30 4.93 6.58
C LEU A 61 14.34 6.42 6.21
N ASP A 62 15.53 6.94 5.93
CA ASP A 62 15.79 8.29 5.45
C ASP A 62 15.58 8.45 3.93
N ARG A 63 15.22 7.38 3.23
CA ARG A 63 15.05 7.35 1.76
C ARG A 63 16.32 7.78 1.01
N GLY A 64 17.49 7.63 1.62
CA GLY A 64 18.76 8.11 1.08
C GLY A 64 18.92 9.63 1.09
N ASP A 65 18.10 10.38 1.83
CA ASP A 65 18.32 11.80 2.10
C ASP A 65 17.76 12.24 3.46
N VAL A 66 18.65 12.40 4.45
CA VAL A 66 18.32 12.88 5.81
C VAL A 66 17.70 14.28 5.85
N ARG A 67 17.82 15.07 4.79
CA ARG A 67 17.22 16.41 4.66
C ARG A 67 15.91 16.38 3.88
N GLY A 68 15.34 15.20 3.63
CA GLY A 68 14.08 15.02 2.91
C GLY A 68 12.93 15.87 3.47
N ALA A 69 12.83 15.95 4.80
CA ALA A 69 11.79 16.72 5.49
C ALA A 69 11.91 18.24 5.34
N GLU A 70 13.06 18.76 4.91
CA GLU A 70 13.23 20.19 4.64
C GLU A 70 12.53 20.62 3.33
N ARG A 71 12.15 19.65 2.49
CA ARG A 71 11.45 19.89 1.22
C ARG A 71 9.95 19.71 1.39
N HIS A 72 9.19 20.42 0.55
CA HIS A 72 7.75 20.18 0.47
C HIS A 72 7.48 18.72 0.07
N VAL A 73 6.50 18.07 0.71
CA VAL A 73 6.28 16.61 0.61
C VAL A 73 6.18 16.08 -0.82
N VAL A 74 5.52 16.79 -1.74
CA VAL A 74 5.40 16.33 -3.15
C VAL A 74 6.70 16.51 -3.95
N VAL A 75 7.58 17.42 -3.54
CA VAL A 75 8.93 17.54 -4.10
C VAL A 75 9.77 16.37 -3.64
N GLU A 76 9.73 16.05 -2.34
CA GLU A 76 10.46 14.92 -1.80
C GLU A 76 9.97 13.58 -2.36
N ASN A 77 8.66 13.38 -2.44
CA ASN A 77 8.09 12.20 -3.06
C ASN A 77 8.46 12.07 -4.55
N THR A 78 8.61 13.18 -5.28
CA THR A 78 9.08 13.15 -6.67
C THR A 78 10.53 12.64 -6.75
N ARG A 79 11.40 13.05 -5.82
CA ARG A 79 12.77 12.51 -5.71
C ARG A 79 12.75 11.02 -5.37
N ILE A 80 11.99 10.62 -4.37
CA ILE A 80 11.84 9.22 -3.95
C ILE A 80 11.37 8.37 -5.13
N ARG A 81 10.38 8.84 -5.91
CA ARG A 81 9.93 8.14 -7.12
C ARG A 81 11.08 7.91 -8.10
N ALA A 82 11.85 8.95 -8.41
CA ALA A 82 12.98 8.84 -9.33
C ALA A 82 14.05 7.87 -8.82
N GLU A 83 14.30 7.81 -7.51
CA GLU A 83 15.21 6.84 -6.91
C GLU A 83 14.70 5.39 -7.01
N LEU A 84 13.39 5.17 -6.84
CA LEU A 84 12.75 3.86 -7.01
C LEU A 84 12.76 3.38 -8.45
N GLU A 85 12.70 4.29 -9.43
CA GLU A 85 12.72 3.99 -10.86
C GLU A 85 14.15 3.71 -11.39
N LYS A 86 15.21 3.93 -10.61
CA LYS A 86 16.59 3.56 -11.00
C LYS A 86 16.71 2.04 -11.20
N PRO A 87 17.47 1.54 -12.20
CA PRO A 87 17.46 0.12 -12.56
C PRO A 87 17.73 -0.87 -11.42
N SER A 88 18.70 -0.59 -10.54
CA SER A 88 19.02 -1.46 -9.40
C SER A 88 17.91 -1.48 -8.35
N THR A 89 17.39 -0.29 -8.02
CA THR A 89 16.31 -0.10 -7.04
C THR A 89 15.01 -0.69 -7.56
N HIS A 90 14.71 -0.46 -8.84
CA HIS A 90 13.50 -0.98 -9.47
C HIS A 90 13.52 -2.52 -9.51
N ARG A 91 14.67 -3.15 -9.75
CA ARG A 91 14.79 -4.62 -9.66
C ARG A 91 14.45 -5.14 -8.26
N MET A 92 14.91 -4.45 -7.22
CA MET A 92 14.56 -4.78 -5.84
C MET A 92 13.06 -4.60 -5.59
N LEU A 93 12.48 -3.49 -6.06
CA LEU A 93 11.05 -3.23 -6.00
C LEU A 93 10.24 -4.36 -6.66
N MET A 94 10.65 -4.82 -7.85
CA MET A 94 9.98 -5.93 -8.55
C MET A 94 10.07 -7.24 -7.77
N SER A 95 11.18 -7.52 -7.07
CA SER A 95 11.25 -8.72 -6.21
C SER A 95 10.23 -8.71 -5.07
N TYR A 96 9.83 -7.52 -4.59
CA TYR A 96 8.75 -7.39 -3.61
C TYR A 96 7.36 -7.51 -4.25
N VAL A 97 7.20 -7.03 -5.49
CA VAL A 97 5.99 -7.28 -6.28
C VAL A 97 5.79 -8.78 -6.43
N ASP A 98 6.82 -9.53 -6.83
CA ASP A 98 6.77 -10.98 -6.99
C ASP A 98 6.35 -11.69 -5.70
N GLN A 99 6.91 -11.29 -4.56
CA GLN A 99 6.55 -11.87 -3.25
C GLN A 99 5.11 -11.60 -2.84
N VAL A 100 4.58 -10.41 -3.11
CA VAL A 100 3.18 -10.06 -2.79
C VAL A 100 2.23 -10.76 -3.76
N THR A 101 2.55 -10.78 -5.05
CA THR A 101 1.79 -11.50 -6.08
C THR A 101 1.72 -12.99 -5.75
N PHE A 102 2.83 -13.60 -5.33
CA PHE A 102 2.84 -15.00 -4.89
C PHE A 102 1.89 -15.24 -3.72
N GLN A 103 1.94 -14.41 -2.68
CA GLN A 103 1.01 -14.53 -1.54
C GLN A 103 -0.45 -14.42 -1.97
N ALA A 104 -0.77 -13.41 -2.79
CA ALA A 104 -2.13 -13.23 -3.32
C ALA A 104 -2.60 -14.45 -4.12
N GLU A 105 -1.76 -14.99 -5.01
CA GLU A 105 -2.04 -16.21 -5.77
C GLU A 105 -2.29 -17.40 -4.86
N GLN A 106 -1.47 -17.61 -3.81
CA GLN A 106 -1.68 -18.71 -2.86
C GLN A 106 -3.04 -18.61 -2.15
N TYR A 107 -3.44 -17.41 -1.72
CA TYR A 107 -4.75 -17.22 -1.09
C TYR A 107 -5.90 -17.49 -2.06
N VAL A 108 -5.85 -16.90 -3.26
CA VAL A 108 -6.91 -17.06 -4.27
C VAL A 108 -7.04 -18.52 -4.71
N THR A 109 -5.94 -19.20 -5.04
CA THR A 109 -5.95 -20.63 -5.41
C THR A 109 -6.44 -21.53 -4.27
N ALA A 110 -6.21 -21.15 -3.02
CA ALA A 110 -6.71 -21.86 -1.83
C ALA A 110 -8.21 -21.60 -1.54
N GLY A 111 -8.89 -20.76 -2.31
CA GLY A 111 -10.29 -20.40 -2.14
C GLY A 111 -10.54 -19.35 -1.06
N PHE A 112 -9.56 -18.48 -0.79
CA PHE A 112 -9.73 -17.29 0.03
C PHE A 112 -10.19 -16.12 -0.84
N ASP A 113 -10.97 -15.24 -0.24
CA ASP A 113 -11.43 -13.99 -0.84
C ASP A 113 -10.40 -12.88 -0.56
N LEU A 114 -9.68 -12.48 -1.62
CA LEU A 114 -8.78 -11.33 -1.60
C LEU A 114 -9.58 -10.07 -1.93
N LEU A 115 -9.99 -9.35 -0.89
CA LEU A 115 -10.93 -8.22 -1.00
C LEU A 115 -10.38 -7.05 -1.80
N GLY A 116 -9.08 -6.78 -1.67
CA GLY A 116 -8.47 -5.63 -2.33
C GLY A 116 -7.09 -5.24 -1.80
N ILE A 117 -6.67 -4.05 -2.21
CA ILE A 117 -5.46 -3.37 -1.77
C ILE A 117 -5.84 -2.03 -1.14
N ILE A 118 -5.32 -1.78 0.07
CA ILE A 118 -5.41 -0.50 0.77
C ILE A 118 -4.06 0.22 0.67
N GLY A 119 -4.06 1.29 -0.12
CA GLY A 119 -2.91 2.14 -0.40
C GLY A 119 -2.95 3.48 0.32
N VAL A 120 -1.92 4.30 0.06
CA VAL A 120 -1.83 5.66 0.61
C VAL A 120 -1.63 6.65 -0.53
N ASP A 121 -2.69 7.39 -0.83
CA ASP A 121 -2.70 8.43 -1.86
C ASP A 121 -1.60 9.47 -1.60
N ARG A 122 -1.15 10.14 -2.68
CA ARG A 122 0.07 10.97 -2.77
C ARG A 122 1.38 10.19 -2.71
N SER A 123 1.44 8.97 -2.17
CA SER A 123 2.71 8.22 -2.09
C SER A 123 3.28 7.95 -3.49
N PRO A 124 4.60 8.10 -3.67
CA PRO A 124 5.27 7.77 -4.92
C PRO A 124 5.29 6.27 -5.21
N SER A 125 5.15 5.41 -4.20
CA SER A 125 5.15 3.95 -4.36
C SER A 125 3.77 3.32 -4.13
N CYS A 126 3.05 3.74 -3.09
CA CYS A 126 1.82 3.09 -2.61
C CYS A 126 0.53 3.89 -2.93
N GLY A 127 0.63 4.95 -3.74
CA GLY A 127 -0.51 5.73 -4.20
C GLY A 127 -1.48 4.91 -5.04
N VAL A 128 -2.78 5.11 -4.84
CA VAL A 128 -3.85 4.37 -5.54
C VAL A 128 -4.58 5.28 -6.51
N ASN A 129 -5.19 6.34 -5.99
CA ASN A 129 -5.92 7.32 -6.78
C ASN A 129 -5.00 8.45 -7.23
N THR A 130 -4.07 8.85 -6.34
CA THR A 130 -3.10 9.90 -6.62
C THR A 130 -1.68 9.51 -6.21
N THR A 131 -0.70 10.10 -6.89
CA THR A 131 0.73 9.94 -6.63
C THR A 131 1.45 11.29 -6.74
N SER A 132 2.74 11.34 -6.41
CA SER A 132 3.56 12.55 -6.56
C SER A 132 4.47 12.46 -7.78
N LYS A 133 4.39 13.44 -8.69
CA LYS A 133 5.24 13.55 -9.89
C LYS A 133 5.45 15.01 -10.25
N GLY A 134 6.68 15.39 -10.61
CA GLY A 134 6.99 16.77 -11.01
C GLY A 134 6.75 17.81 -9.93
N GLY A 135 6.94 17.45 -8.65
CA GLY A 135 6.72 18.34 -7.50
C GLY A 135 5.24 18.64 -7.24
N ARG A 136 4.32 17.80 -7.72
CA ARG A 136 2.87 17.94 -7.57
C ARG A 136 2.22 16.60 -7.24
N GLU A 137 1.07 16.66 -6.58
CA GLU A 137 0.18 15.52 -6.50
C GLU A 137 -0.68 15.46 -7.77
N VAL A 138 -0.73 14.28 -8.41
CA VAL A 138 -1.42 14.05 -9.69
C VAL A 138 -2.25 12.77 -9.59
N ALA A 139 -3.29 12.64 -10.41
CA ALA A 139 -4.02 11.38 -10.54
C ALA A 139 -3.09 10.28 -11.07
N GLY A 140 -3.27 9.06 -10.57
CA GLY A 140 -2.48 7.89 -10.94
C GLY A 140 -1.87 7.17 -9.74
N GLN A 141 -1.21 6.05 -10.03
CA GLN A 141 -0.67 5.15 -9.03
C GLN A 141 0.79 5.41 -8.71
N GLY A 142 1.19 5.01 -7.51
CA GLY A 142 2.60 4.86 -7.17
C GLY A 142 3.22 3.66 -7.88
N VAL A 143 4.53 3.70 -8.06
CA VAL A 143 5.28 2.72 -8.88
C VAL A 143 5.07 1.27 -8.44
N PHE A 144 4.87 1.01 -7.14
CA PHE A 144 4.69 -0.34 -6.63
C PHE A 144 3.26 -0.84 -6.82
N VAL A 145 2.26 -0.01 -6.56
CA VAL A 145 0.85 -0.37 -6.76
C VAL A 145 0.56 -0.60 -8.25
N GLU A 146 1.12 0.22 -9.13
CA GLU A 146 1.03 0.04 -10.58
C GLU A 146 1.60 -1.31 -11.02
N SER A 147 2.84 -1.63 -10.63
CA SER A 147 3.46 -2.91 -10.96
C SER A 147 2.75 -4.12 -10.32
N LEU A 148 2.29 -3.99 -9.08
CA LEU A 148 1.56 -5.04 -8.38
C LEU A 148 0.20 -5.32 -9.03
N GLN A 149 -0.54 -4.28 -9.40
CA GLN A 149 -1.82 -4.46 -10.08
C GLN A 149 -1.64 -5.16 -11.44
N ALA A 150 -0.61 -4.77 -12.21
CA ALA A 150 -0.28 -5.44 -13.46
C ALA A 150 0.05 -6.93 -13.25
N ALA A 151 0.92 -7.25 -12.28
CA ALA A 151 1.30 -8.62 -11.97
C ALA A 151 0.12 -9.49 -11.48
N LEU A 152 -0.78 -8.94 -10.66
CA LEU A 152 -2.00 -9.63 -10.24
C LEU A 152 -2.95 -9.86 -11.41
N HIS A 153 -3.11 -8.88 -12.30
CA HIS A 153 -3.95 -8.99 -13.49
C HIS A 153 -3.43 -10.08 -14.45
N GLU A 154 -2.11 -10.19 -14.64
CA GLU A 154 -1.49 -11.28 -15.42
C GLU A 154 -1.79 -12.68 -14.84
N LYS A 155 -2.03 -12.76 -13.54
CA LYS A 155 -2.47 -13.98 -12.84
C LYS A 155 -3.99 -14.20 -12.85
N GLY A 156 -4.75 -13.33 -13.52
CA GLY A 156 -6.21 -13.36 -13.52
C GLY A 156 -6.84 -12.93 -12.19
N ILE A 157 -6.09 -12.22 -11.34
CA ILE A 157 -6.55 -11.74 -10.03
C ILE A 157 -6.92 -10.26 -10.16
N SER A 158 -8.21 -9.98 -10.13
CA SER A 158 -8.75 -8.61 -10.08
C SER A 158 -8.99 -8.19 -8.62
N VAL A 159 -8.48 -7.03 -8.24
CA VAL A 159 -8.59 -6.50 -6.86
C VAL A 159 -9.19 -5.11 -6.85
N ARG A 160 -10.04 -4.81 -5.86
CA ARG A 160 -10.48 -3.44 -5.57
C ARG A 160 -9.32 -2.65 -4.96
N LEU A 161 -9.18 -1.38 -5.35
CA LEU A 161 -8.15 -0.50 -4.80
C LEU A 161 -8.80 0.61 -3.98
N VAL A 162 -8.32 0.84 -2.76
CA VAL A 162 -8.76 1.95 -1.92
C VAL A 162 -7.57 2.77 -1.48
N GLY A 163 -7.57 4.05 -1.85
CA GLY A 163 -6.59 5.03 -1.41
C GLY A 163 -7.00 5.67 -0.09
N THR A 164 -6.02 5.83 0.81
CA THR A 164 -6.19 6.55 2.08
C THR A 164 -5.33 7.79 2.10
N LYS A 165 -5.72 8.84 2.82
CA LYS A 165 -4.93 10.08 2.90
C LYS A 165 -5.05 10.80 4.24
N GLY A 166 -3.96 10.74 5.00
CA GLY A 166 -3.81 11.41 6.30
C GLY A 166 -4.98 11.19 7.27
N ARG A 167 -5.31 12.21 8.07
CA ARG A 167 -6.42 12.14 9.05
C ARG A 167 -7.83 12.14 8.46
N ARG A 168 -8.00 12.18 7.13
CA ARG A 168 -9.31 12.11 6.49
C ARG A 168 -9.78 10.65 6.42
N THR A 169 -9.98 10.05 7.59
CA THR A 169 -10.25 8.62 7.74
C THR A 169 -11.67 8.26 7.35
N GLU A 170 -12.65 9.16 7.44
CA GLU A 170 -14.07 8.79 7.22
C GLU A 170 -14.38 8.30 5.79
N GLU A 171 -13.91 9.01 4.77
CA GLU A 171 -14.12 8.59 3.38
C GLU A 171 -13.39 7.28 3.07
N ALA A 172 -12.13 7.16 3.53
CA ALA A 172 -11.36 5.94 3.40
C ALA A 172 -12.03 4.75 4.12
N LEU A 173 -12.54 4.94 5.34
CA LEU A 173 -13.25 3.92 6.09
C LEU A 173 -14.56 3.53 5.40
N ARG A 174 -15.28 4.48 4.81
CA ARG A 174 -16.46 4.19 3.99
C ARG A 174 -16.09 3.33 2.78
N MET A 175 -15.07 3.73 2.01
CA MET A 175 -14.62 2.95 0.85
C MET A 175 -14.10 1.55 1.23
N ILE A 176 -13.41 1.42 2.36
CA ILE A 176 -13.01 0.13 2.91
C ILE A 176 -14.26 -0.67 3.29
N LYS A 177 -15.27 -0.06 3.91
CA LYS A 177 -16.52 -0.73 4.22
C LYS A 177 -17.27 -1.18 2.96
N ASP A 178 -17.33 -0.37 1.92
CA ASP A 178 -17.93 -0.75 0.64
C ASP A 178 -17.17 -1.93 0.00
N MET A 179 -15.83 -1.95 0.10
CA MET A 179 -15.01 -3.11 -0.29
C MET A 179 -15.38 -4.37 0.52
N ILE A 180 -15.59 -4.24 1.83
CA ILE A 180 -15.96 -5.34 2.72
C ILE A 180 -17.37 -5.86 2.41
N ASP A 181 -18.31 -4.95 2.14
CA ASP A 181 -19.73 -5.28 1.93
C ASP A 181 -20.01 -5.69 0.47
N GLY A 182 -19.04 -5.50 -0.43
CA GLY A 182 -19.14 -5.83 -1.85
C GLY A 182 -19.97 -4.83 -2.66
N THR A 183 -20.33 -3.68 -2.08
CA THR A 183 -21.14 -2.61 -2.70
C THR A 183 -20.31 -1.60 -3.48
#